data_AF-A0A944JUS3-F1
#
_entry.id   AF-A0A944JUS3-F1
#
_cell.length_a   1.000
_cell.length_b   1.000
_cell.length_c   1.000
_cell.angle_alpha   90.00
_cell.angle_beta   90.00
_cell.angle_gamma   90.00
#
_symmetry.space_group_name_H-M   'P 1'
#
loop_
_entity.id
_entity.type
_entity.pdbx_description
1 polymer ?
#
loop_
_entity_poly.entity_id
_entity_poly.type
_entity_poly.pdbx_seq_one_letter_code
_entity_poly.pdbx_strand_id
1 'polypeptide(L)'
;MGFDHEWDQSRVGAADQRVDMRLNGVDGPGGPLAPGGAGNFGSTPAEKRAAANTIETELEPNTKKATEHADEAMNTAVAGFEGWDTAIGLKKVADTWDKQVKNLMGRLSSEKGALRSASGLFVRNDIGLGDQFRPIGAQSKLNGL
;
A
#
# COMPACT_ATOMS: atom_id res chain seq x y z
N MET A 1 11.18 3.01 -30.77
CA MET A 1 10.48 3.83 -29.76
C MET A 1 11.02 3.36 -28.42
N GLY A 2 11.68 4.25 -27.68
CA GLY A 2 12.54 3.88 -26.55
C GLY A 2 11.83 3.99 -25.22
N PHE A 3 12.11 3.02 -24.34
CA PHE A 3 11.66 2.92 -22.96
C PHE A 3 11.72 4.26 -22.20
N ASP A 4 12.76 5.07 -22.40
CA ASP A 4 12.90 6.38 -21.74
C ASP A 4 11.78 7.38 -22.10
N HIS A 5 11.24 7.32 -23.32
CA HIS A 5 10.15 8.19 -23.77
C HIS A 5 8.81 7.81 -23.11
N GLU A 6 8.62 6.53 -22.82
CA GLU A 6 7.46 5.97 -22.12
C GLU A 6 7.52 6.25 -20.61
N TRP A 7 8.72 6.21 -20.04
CA TRP A 7 8.98 6.59 -18.65
C TRP A 7 8.84 8.09 -18.39
N ASP A 8 9.22 8.95 -19.34
CA ASP A 8 9.01 10.38 -19.24
C ASP A 8 7.52 10.76 -19.36
N GLN A 9 6.78 10.13 -20.29
CA GLN A 9 5.32 10.32 -20.35
C GLN A 9 4.61 9.85 -19.07
N SER A 10 5.05 8.72 -18.50
CA SER A 10 4.49 8.21 -17.24
C SER A 10 4.78 9.15 -16.05
N ARG A 11 5.96 9.78 -16.02
CA ARG A 11 6.29 10.79 -14.99
C ARG A 11 5.54 12.10 -15.17
N VAL A 12 5.34 12.56 -16.41
CA VAL A 12 4.54 13.76 -16.70
C VAL A 12 3.06 13.52 -16.36
N GLY A 13 2.51 12.35 -16.71
CA GLY A 13 1.15 11.96 -16.32
C GLY A 13 0.95 11.82 -14.80
N ALA A 14 1.96 11.32 -14.08
CA ALA A 14 1.94 11.22 -12.62
C ALA A 14 2.11 12.59 -11.92
N ALA A 15 2.83 13.54 -12.54
CA ALA A 15 2.99 14.90 -12.02
C ALA A 15 1.73 15.76 -12.20
N ASP A 16 0.88 15.42 -13.18
CA ASP A 16 -0.43 16.03 -13.42
C ASP A 16 -1.55 15.34 -12.59
N GLN A 17 -1.35 14.06 -12.22
CA GLN A 17 -2.12 13.38 -11.17
C GLN A 17 -1.62 13.75 -9.77
N ARG A 18 -1.54 15.05 -9.46
CA ARG A 18 -1.54 15.45 -8.06
C ARG A 18 -2.90 15.06 -7.50
N VAL A 19 -2.93 13.96 -6.77
CA VAL A 19 -4.04 13.63 -5.87
C VAL A 19 -3.96 14.63 -4.72
N ASP A 20 -4.32 15.87 -5.02
CA ASP A 20 -4.47 16.91 -4.03
C ASP A 20 -5.66 16.48 -3.16
N MET A 21 -5.35 15.96 -1.97
CA MET A 21 -6.32 15.76 -0.90
C MET A 21 -6.85 17.13 -0.47
N ARG A 22 -7.70 17.76 -1.27
CA ARG A 22 -8.33 19.04 -0.94
C ARG A 22 -9.41 18.80 0.10
N LEU A 23 -8.98 18.73 1.35
CA LEU A 23 -9.84 18.69 2.55
C LEU A 23 -10.80 19.90 2.67
N ASN A 24 -10.62 20.94 1.84
CA ASN A 24 -11.44 22.17 1.85
C ASN A 24 -11.80 22.67 0.42
N GLY A 25 -11.91 21.79 -0.58
CA GLY A 25 -12.26 22.20 -1.94
C GLY A 25 -13.76 22.49 -2.10
N VAL A 26 -14.15 23.77 -2.15
CA VAL A 26 -15.48 24.21 -2.58
C VAL A 26 -15.57 24.15 -4.11
N ASP A 27 -16.18 23.09 -4.65
CA ASP A 27 -16.62 23.09 -6.06
C ASP A 27 -18.03 23.64 -6.14
N GLY A 28 -18.13 24.92 -6.49
CA GLY A 28 -19.39 25.61 -6.81
C GLY A 28 -19.61 26.89 -6.00
N PRO A 29 -20.49 27.79 -6.47
CA PRO A 29 -20.86 29.01 -5.77
C PRO A 29 -21.80 28.68 -4.60
N GLY A 30 -21.29 27.93 -3.61
CA GLY A 30 -21.93 27.68 -2.34
C GLY A 30 -21.21 28.53 -1.29
N GLY A 31 -21.96 29.36 -0.56
CA GLY A 31 -21.42 30.23 0.48
C GLY A 31 -20.70 29.46 1.61
N PRO A 32 -20.20 30.17 2.64
CA PRO A 32 -19.32 29.64 3.71
C PRO A 32 -19.87 28.47 4.55
N LEU A 33 -21.08 27.99 4.25
CA LEU A 33 -21.84 26.97 4.97
C LEU A 33 -22.18 25.74 4.10
N ALA A 34 -21.71 25.68 2.85
CA ALA A 34 -21.91 24.52 2.00
C ALA A 34 -21.14 23.31 2.57
N PRO A 35 -21.79 22.13 2.76
CA PRO A 35 -21.10 20.92 3.20
C PRO A 35 -19.95 20.63 2.23
N GLY A 36 -18.72 20.53 2.75
CA GLY A 36 -17.56 20.14 1.96
C GLY A 36 -17.86 18.84 1.23
N GLY A 37 -17.61 18.83 -0.09
CA GLY A 37 -17.85 17.66 -0.92
C GLY A 37 -17.15 16.43 -0.34
N ALA A 38 -17.81 15.27 -0.42
CA ALA A 38 -17.24 14.01 0.02
C ALA A 38 -15.99 13.70 -0.82
N GLY A 39 -14.82 14.11 -0.34
CA GLY A 39 -13.54 13.66 -0.89
C GLY A 39 -13.49 12.16 -0.76
N ASN A 40 -13.72 11.45 -1.86
CA ASN A 40 -13.76 9.99 -1.83
C ASN A 40 -12.32 9.50 -1.61
N PHE A 41 -12.05 8.87 -0.47
CA PHE A 41 -10.76 8.22 -0.26
C PHE A 41 -10.56 7.16 -1.36
N GLY A 42 -9.37 7.09 -1.96
CA GLY A 42 -9.06 6.09 -2.99
C GLY A 42 -9.13 4.62 -2.51
N SER A 43 -9.46 4.38 -1.24
CA SER A 43 -9.85 3.07 -0.66
C SER A 43 -10.43 3.26 0.74
N THR A 44 -11.34 2.39 1.13
CA THR A 44 -11.98 2.37 2.45
C THR A 44 -11.09 1.72 3.52
N PRO A 45 -11.32 1.99 4.82
CA PRO A 45 -10.63 1.29 5.90
C PRO A 45 -10.82 -0.24 5.86
N ALA A 46 -11.97 -0.72 5.38
CA ALA A 46 -12.26 -2.14 5.24
C ALA A 46 -11.40 -2.78 4.13
N GLU A 47 -11.29 -2.13 2.97
CA GLU A 47 -10.44 -2.57 1.86
C GLU A 47 -8.96 -2.61 2.27
N LYS A 48 -8.48 -1.61 3.04
CA LYS A 48 -7.11 -1.61 3.57
C LYS A 48 -6.86 -2.79 4.52
N ARG A 49 -7.84 -3.16 5.36
CA ARG A 49 -7.73 -4.36 6.21
C ARG A 49 -7.73 -5.63 5.37
N ALA A 50 -8.60 -5.73 4.38
CA ALA A 50 -8.65 -6.87 3.48
C ALA A 50 -7.31 -7.06 2.76
N ALA A 51 -6.74 -6.00 2.19
CA ALA A 51 -5.43 -6.04 1.54
C ALA A 51 -4.31 -6.46 2.50
N ALA A 52 -4.29 -5.92 3.73
CA ALA A 52 -3.32 -6.34 4.74
C ALA A 52 -3.45 -7.82 5.11
N ASN A 53 -4.68 -8.34 5.16
CA ASN A 53 -4.93 -9.75 5.41
C ASN A 53 -4.47 -10.61 4.24
N THR A 54 -4.74 -10.23 2.98
CA THR A 54 -4.21 -10.93 1.81
C THR A 54 -2.68 -11.00 1.83
N ILE A 55 -2.00 -9.91 2.22
CA ILE A 55 -0.54 -9.92 2.37
C ILE A 55 -0.12 -10.98 3.41
N GLU A 56 -0.77 -11.02 4.57
CA GLU A 56 -0.42 -11.93 5.67
C GLU A 56 -0.74 -13.40 5.39
N THR A 57 -1.92 -13.68 4.81
CA THR A 57 -2.44 -15.05 4.71
C THR A 57 -2.11 -15.71 3.39
N GLU A 58 -1.85 -14.93 2.34
CA GLU A 58 -1.60 -15.47 1.00
C GLU A 58 -0.22 -15.08 0.49
N LEU A 59 0.11 -13.78 0.43
CA LEU A 59 1.33 -13.35 -0.26
C LEU A 59 2.59 -13.71 0.52
N GLU A 60 2.69 -13.39 1.81
CA GLU A 60 3.86 -13.74 2.63
C GLU A 60 4.13 -15.26 2.64
N PRO A 61 3.14 -16.15 2.90
CA PRO A 61 3.38 -17.59 2.91
C PRO A 61 3.72 -18.15 1.53
N ASN A 62 3.00 -17.74 0.48
CA ASN A 62 3.23 -18.25 -0.86
C ASN A 62 4.57 -17.77 -1.42
N THR A 63 4.95 -16.51 -1.14
CA THR A 63 6.27 -15.98 -1.51
C THR A 63 7.36 -16.78 -0.82
N LYS A 64 7.26 -16.99 0.49
CA LYS A 64 8.23 -17.79 1.25
C LYS A 64 8.37 -19.21 0.68
N LYS A 65 7.26 -19.88 0.39
CA LYS A 65 7.27 -21.23 -0.19
C LYS A 65 7.93 -21.25 -1.57
N ALA A 66 7.63 -20.28 -2.42
CA ALA A 66 8.23 -20.18 -3.74
C ALA A 66 9.75 -19.94 -3.68
N THR A 67 10.21 -19.16 -2.69
CA THR A 67 11.63 -18.87 -2.51
C THR A 67 12.40 -20.06 -1.96
N GLU A 68 11.82 -20.81 -1.00
CA GLU A 68 12.41 -22.06 -0.50
C GLU A 68 12.64 -23.06 -1.64
N HIS A 69 11.67 -23.19 -2.55
CA HIS A 69 11.83 -24.05 -3.73
C HIS A 69 12.96 -23.58 -4.67
N ALA A 70 13.08 -22.26 -4.87
CA ALA A 70 14.16 -21.69 -5.67
C ALA A 70 15.54 -21.94 -5.03
N ASP A 71 15.64 -21.85 -3.71
CA ASP A 71 16.87 -22.09 -2.96
C ASP A 71 17.31 -23.57 -3.09
N GLU A 72 16.38 -24.51 -2.97
CA GLU A 72 16.62 -25.95 -3.18
C GLU A 72 17.15 -26.24 -4.59
N ALA A 73 16.52 -25.66 -5.62
CA ALA A 73 16.92 -25.82 -7.01
C ALA A 73 18.30 -25.22 -7.29
N MET A 74 18.58 -24.01 -6.77
CA MET A 74 19.91 -23.38 -6.92
C MET A 74 21.00 -24.17 -6.20
N ASN A 75 20.75 -24.64 -4.97
CA ASN A 75 21.73 -25.44 -4.22
C ASN A 75 22.04 -26.75 -4.94
N THR A 76 21.03 -27.42 -5.50
CA THR A 76 21.21 -28.63 -6.31
C THR A 76 22.06 -28.34 -7.55
N ALA A 77 21.81 -27.23 -8.26
CA ALA A 77 22.62 -26.83 -9.41
C ALA A 77 24.06 -26.49 -9.01
N VAL A 78 24.27 -25.76 -7.92
CA VAL A 78 25.62 -25.44 -7.40
C VAL A 78 26.42 -26.71 -7.11
N ALA A 79 25.79 -27.71 -6.47
CA ALA A 79 26.43 -28.99 -6.19
C ALA A 79 26.75 -29.77 -7.49
N GLY A 80 25.84 -29.76 -8.47
CA GLY A 80 26.05 -30.43 -9.76
C GLY A 80 27.21 -29.85 -10.59
N PHE A 81 27.56 -28.58 -10.37
CA PHE A 81 28.69 -27.91 -11.04
C PHE A 81 29.94 -27.79 -10.15
N GLU A 82 30.03 -28.54 -9.05
CA GLU A 82 31.19 -28.46 -8.15
C GLU A 82 32.52 -28.70 -8.89
N GLY A 83 33.51 -27.86 -8.61
CA GLY A 83 34.81 -27.85 -9.29
C GLY A 83 34.85 -27.05 -10.60
N TRP A 84 33.73 -26.52 -11.07
CA TRP A 84 33.65 -25.65 -12.24
C TRP A 84 33.45 -24.18 -11.83
N ASP A 85 33.99 -23.24 -12.61
CA ASP A 85 33.78 -21.81 -12.39
C ASP A 85 32.29 -21.43 -12.41
N THR A 86 31.46 -22.19 -13.13
CA THR A 86 30.00 -22.04 -13.12
C THR A 86 29.40 -22.13 -11.72
N ALA A 87 29.90 -23.03 -10.86
CA ALA A 87 29.41 -23.12 -9.48
C ALA A 87 29.72 -21.86 -8.66
N ILE A 88 30.84 -21.19 -8.91
CA ILE A 88 31.18 -19.91 -8.27
C ILE A 88 30.18 -18.84 -8.72
N GLY A 89 29.90 -18.78 -10.02
CA GLY A 89 28.88 -17.88 -10.57
C GLY A 89 27.49 -18.13 -9.98
N LEU A 90 27.06 -19.39 -9.92
CA LEU A 90 25.77 -19.78 -9.34
C LEU A 90 25.66 -19.44 -7.85
N LYS A 91 26.71 -19.64 -7.05
CA LYS A 91 26.73 -19.21 -5.63
C LYS A 91 26.48 -17.71 -5.50
N LYS A 92 27.11 -16.89 -6.33
CA LYS A 92 26.90 -15.44 -6.32
C LYS A 92 25.46 -15.05 -6.70
N VAL A 93 24.86 -15.78 -7.63
CA VAL A 93 23.45 -15.59 -7.99
C VAL A 93 22.54 -15.96 -6.81
N ALA A 94 22.79 -17.09 -6.15
CA ALA A 94 22.06 -17.51 -4.96
C ALA A 94 22.16 -16.47 -3.83
N ASP A 95 23.36 -15.98 -3.51
CA ASP A 95 23.55 -14.92 -2.50
C ASP A 95 22.79 -13.63 -2.84
N THR A 96 22.66 -13.33 -4.13
CA THR A 96 21.93 -12.14 -4.60
C THR A 96 20.43 -12.36 -4.50
N TRP A 97 19.96 -13.55 -4.88
CA TRP A 97 18.58 -13.97 -4.74
C TRP A 97 18.12 -13.89 -3.28
N ASP A 98 18.88 -14.44 -2.33
CA ASP A 98 18.56 -14.38 -0.90
C ASP A 98 18.36 -12.94 -0.40
N LYS A 99 19.20 -12.00 -0.86
CA LYS A 99 19.07 -10.58 -0.52
C LYS A 99 17.78 -9.98 -1.08
N GLN A 100 17.41 -10.34 -2.32
CA GLN A 100 16.18 -9.88 -2.94
C GLN A 100 14.95 -10.45 -2.23
N VAL A 101 14.95 -11.74 -1.90
CA VAL A 101 13.89 -12.39 -1.12
C VAL A 101 13.71 -11.70 0.23
N LYS A 102 14.81 -11.46 0.95
CA LYS A 102 14.78 -10.76 2.24
C LYS A 102 14.21 -9.35 2.11
N ASN A 103 14.59 -8.61 1.06
CA ASN A 103 14.05 -7.28 0.80
C ASN A 103 12.54 -7.33 0.52
N LEU A 104 12.10 -8.24 -0.34
CA LEU A 104 10.70 -8.43 -0.69
C LEU A 104 9.84 -8.78 0.54
N MET A 105 10.28 -9.75 1.34
CA MET A 105 9.59 -10.12 2.58
C MET A 105 9.52 -8.96 3.58
N GLY A 106 10.59 -8.16 3.69
CA GLY A 106 10.61 -6.95 4.49
C GLY A 106 9.59 -5.90 4.00
N ARG A 107 9.49 -5.70 2.67
CA ARG A 107 8.53 -4.79 2.06
C ARG A 107 7.09 -5.23 2.29
N LEU A 108 6.77 -6.51 2.09
CA LEU A 108 5.43 -7.07 2.34
C LEU A 108 5.01 -6.83 3.80
N SER A 109 5.89 -7.14 4.75
CA SER A 109 5.63 -6.92 6.18
C SER A 109 5.40 -5.44 6.50
N SER A 110 6.21 -4.54 5.93
CA SER A 110 6.06 -3.10 6.09
C SER A 110 4.74 -2.58 5.50
N GLU A 111 4.38 -3.01 4.30
CA GLU A 111 3.14 -2.61 3.62
C GLU A 111 1.90 -3.09 4.38
N LYS A 112 1.89 -4.35 4.85
CA LYS A 112 0.87 -4.88 5.77
C LYS A 112 0.72 -3.99 7.01
N GLY A 113 1.83 -3.62 7.65
CA GLY A 113 1.84 -2.74 8.82
C GLY A 113 1.26 -1.36 8.51
N ALA A 114 1.67 -0.75 7.40
CA ALA A 114 1.19 0.55 6.95
C ALA A 114 -0.31 0.55 6.65
N LEU A 115 -0.82 -0.49 5.97
CA LEU A 115 -2.25 -0.63 5.66
C LEU A 115 -3.10 -0.77 6.93
N ARG A 116 -2.64 -1.56 7.91
CA ARG A 116 -3.31 -1.70 9.21
C ARG A 116 -3.33 -0.39 9.98
N SER A 117 -2.20 0.31 10.01
CA SER A 117 -2.08 1.62 10.67
C SER A 117 -3.01 2.65 10.04
N ALA A 118 -2.99 2.79 8.71
CA ALA A 118 -3.83 3.74 7.98
C ALA A 118 -5.33 3.47 8.21
N SER A 119 -5.75 2.20 8.15
CA SER A 119 -7.14 1.82 8.46
C SER A 119 -7.53 2.19 9.90
N GLY A 120 -6.64 1.97 10.87
CA GLY A 120 -6.85 2.38 12.26
C GLY A 120 -6.98 3.89 12.45
N LEU A 121 -6.15 4.68 11.75
CA LEU A 121 -6.19 6.14 11.79
C LEU A 121 -7.52 6.69 11.27
N PHE A 122 -8.01 6.19 10.12
CA PHE A 122 -9.29 6.65 9.56
C PHE A 122 -10.46 6.35 10.50
N VAL A 123 -10.56 5.13 11.03
CA VAL A 123 -11.64 4.78 11.97
C VAL A 123 -11.61 5.65 13.22
N ARG A 124 -10.44 5.95 13.78
CA ARG A 124 -10.33 6.82 14.97
C ARG A 124 -10.70 8.27 14.66
N ASN A 125 -10.32 8.77 13.49
CA ASN A 125 -10.70 10.11 13.05
C ASN A 125 -12.22 10.23 12.92
N ASP A 126 -12.86 9.26 12.27
CA ASP A 126 -14.32 9.26 12.07
C ASP A 126 -15.08 9.24 13.40
N ILE A 127 -14.63 8.43 14.37
CA ILE A 127 -15.20 8.40 15.73
C ILE A 127 -15.02 9.75 16.42
N GLY A 128 -13.80 10.31 16.40
CA GLY A 128 -13.50 11.58 17.05
C GLY A 128 -14.29 12.76 16.47
N LEU A 129 -14.44 12.80 15.16
CA LEU A 129 -15.31 13.79 14.48
C LEU A 129 -16.76 13.58 14.90
N GLY A 130 -17.28 12.34 14.86
CA GLY A 130 -18.63 12.03 15.30
C GLY A 130 -18.92 12.48 16.73
N ASP A 131 -17.98 12.27 17.65
CA ASP A 131 -18.09 12.70 19.05
C ASP A 131 -18.10 14.22 19.20
N GLN A 132 -17.33 14.95 18.38
CA GLN A 132 -17.34 16.42 18.35
C GLN A 132 -18.67 16.99 17.83
N PHE A 133 -19.30 16.34 16.85
CA PHE A 133 -20.56 16.81 16.25
C PHE A 133 -21.83 16.36 17.00
N ARG A 134 -21.76 15.27 17.78
CA ARG A 134 -22.87 14.76 18.60
C ARG A 134 -23.60 15.84 19.43
N PRO A 135 -22.94 16.78 20.14
CA PRO A 135 -23.63 17.83 20.89
C PRO A 135 -24.40 18.83 20.00
N ILE A 136 -23.96 19.05 18.76
CA ILE A 136 -24.62 19.98 17.82
C ILE A 136 -25.93 19.38 17.30
N GLY A 137 -25.95 18.08 16.99
CA GLY A 137 -27.17 17.38 16.56
C GLY A 137 -28.23 17.25 17.65
N ALA A 138 -27.83 17.22 18.92
CA ALA A 138 -28.74 17.19 20.07
C ALA A 138 -29.33 18.57 20.41
N GLN A 139 -28.73 19.67 19.93
CA GLN A 139 -29.14 21.05 20.19
C GLN A 139 -29.96 21.68 19.06
N SER A 140 -30.81 20.91 18.37
CA SER A 140 -31.79 21.53 17.46
C SER A 140 -32.77 22.40 18.27
N LYS A 141 -32.59 23.73 18.19
CA LYS A 141 -33.51 24.73 18.76
C LYS A 141 -34.80 24.90 17.94
N LEU A 142 -35.07 24.01 16.98
CA LEU A 142 -36.31 24.02 16.17
C LEU A 142 -37.47 23.26 16.82
N ASN A 143 -37.28 22.61 17.97
CA ASN A 143 -38.34 21.90 18.69
C ASN A 143 -39.26 22.83 19.53
N GLY A 144 -39.33 24.12 19.19
CA GLY A 144 -40.03 25.13 20.00
C GLY A 144 -40.60 26.31 19.22
N LEU A 145 -40.85 26.16 17.91
CA LEU A 145 -41.69 27.06 17.11
C LEU A 145 -42.87 26.27 16.54
#